data_AF-A0AAU5DTM0-F1
#
_entry.id   AF-A0AAU5DTM0-F1
#
_cell.length_a   1.000
_cell.length_b   1.000
_cell.length_c   1.000
_cell.angle_alpha   90.00
_cell.angle_beta   90.00
_cell.angle_gamma   90.00
#
_symmetry.space_group_name_H-M   'P 1'
#
loop_
_entity.id
_entity.type
_entity.pdbx_description
1 polymer ?
#
loop_
_entity_poly.entity_id
_entity_poly.type
_entity_poly.pdbx_seq_one_letter_code
_entity_poly.pdbx_strand_id
1 'polypeptide(L)'
;MSFEPVYISRRNALRAGAGAAAVAGLGAGQLAGASGASAAAPADLSDTAYIMSCDEWGARPPAGELSTRTGSTRRIVVHHMAFPNTMDFSMEAAIACAERVQYIHMDKNGWSDTGNHFSISRGGHVLEGRHGSLDSLDDGGYQVVSAHAVGQNTQSIGIENEGTYIDELPTGKLWWSLVRLSATICTQYGFGAQNITGHWDWNNTQCPGAAFYSTFPQLRLHVAKRLGQDPSTIPARTWPDTFTSCAGATVRTLQHLLNTQGFGLVADGAFGPATLAAVRAFQTAHGFPTASDGTMTGSTWEALAPEIGMGATGSAVLGVQSILATKLYAVKATGTFDRATWVAVAKLQALHGLRVTGQVDLSTWCAALGGVVEENFRGLKGQAGLESELVVPEAESLPPVTLAADGVLASDAPATQFEEVPVDQDVQEVP
;
A
#
# COMPACT_ATOMS: atom_id res chain seq x y z
N MET A 1 -23.22 24.77 -27.39
CA MET A 1 -23.90 23.77 -26.53
C MET A 1 -22.88 23.30 -25.53
N SER A 2 -22.83 23.99 -24.39
CA SER A 2 -21.91 23.77 -23.27
C SER A 2 -22.68 23.07 -22.16
N PHE A 3 -22.22 21.90 -21.73
CA PHE A 3 -22.73 21.23 -20.55
C PHE A 3 -21.71 21.42 -19.42
N GLU A 4 -22.07 22.23 -18.43
CA GLU A 4 -21.47 22.16 -17.10
C GLU A 4 -22.26 21.17 -16.25
N PRO A 5 -21.62 20.26 -15.49
CA PRO A 5 -22.28 19.50 -14.46
C PRO A 5 -22.31 20.28 -13.13
N VAL A 6 -23.52 20.47 -12.61
CA VAL A 6 -23.80 21.00 -11.27
C VAL A 6 -23.51 19.92 -10.23
N TYR A 7 -22.61 20.20 -9.29
CA TYR A 7 -22.41 19.41 -8.07
C TYR A 7 -23.50 19.76 -7.04
N ILE A 8 -24.25 18.75 -6.58
CA ILE A 8 -25.22 18.89 -5.48
C ILE A 8 -24.58 18.37 -4.20
N SER A 9 -24.35 19.27 -3.24
CA SER A 9 -23.97 18.96 -1.85
C SER A 9 -25.13 18.27 -1.12
N ARG A 10 -24.86 17.12 -0.49
CA ARG A 10 -25.84 16.39 0.33
C ARG A 10 -25.87 16.95 1.76
N ARG A 11 -26.74 17.94 2.00
CA ARG A 11 -27.19 18.30 3.35
C ARG A 11 -28.72 18.24 3.42
N ASN A 12 -29.20 17.50 4.42
CA ASN A 12 -30.57 17.45 4.94
C ASN A 12 -31.62 16.67 4.14
N ALA A 13 -31.92 15.44 4.61
CA ALA A 13 -33.24 14.85 4.45
C ALA A 13 -33.60 14.00 5.69
N LEU A 14 -34.10 14.67 6.72
CA LEU A 14 -34.85 14.05 7.82
C LEU A 14 -36.18 14.80 7.93
N ARG A 15 -37.29 14.11 7.61
CA ARG A 15 -38.60 14.13 8.32
C ARG A 15 -39.75 13.61 7.44
N ALA A 16 -40.71 13.03 8.15
CA ALA A 16 -42.08 12.61 7.80
C ALA A 16 -42.21 11.11 7.44
N GLY A 17 -43.09 10.32 8.07
CA GLY A 17 -44.24 10.72 8.89
C GLY A 17 -44.73 9.65 9.86
N ALA A 18 -45.42 10.16 10.88
CA ALA A 18 -46.22 9.41 11.82
C ALA A 18 -47.52 8.92 11.15
N GLY A 19 -47.85 7.65 11.36
CA GLY A 19 -49.15 7.08 11.04
C GLY A 19 -49.54 6.12 12.15
N ALA A 20 -50.43 6.57 13.04
CA ALA A 20 -51.02 5.74 14.08
C ALA A 20 -52.21 4.95 13.50
N ALA A 21 -52.20 3.63 13.69
CA ALA A 21 -53.41 2.81 13.66
C ALA A 21 -53.28 1.68 14.68
N ALA A 22 -54.01 1.80 15.77
CA ALA A 22 -54.17 0.77 16.78
C ALA A 22 -55.25 -0.22 16.35
N VAL A 23 -54.96 -1.52 16.37
CA VAL A 23 -55.98 -2.57 16.51
C VAL A 23 -55.47 -3.58 17.52
N ALA A 24 -56.15 -3.65 18.66
CA ALA A 24 -55.94 -4.65 19.70
C ALA A 24 -56.62 -5.96 19.31
N GLY A 25 -55.87 -7.06 19.41
CA GLY A 25 -56.39 -8.42 19.29
C GLY A 25 -55.52 -9.37 20.14
N LEU A 26 -56.05 -9.75 21.31
CA LEU A 26 -55.46 -10.72 22.24
C LEU A 26 -55.68 -12.14 21.71
N GLY A 27 -54.66 -13.01 21.76
CA GLY A 27 -54.88 -14.46 21.69
C GLY A 27 -53.69 -15.32 21.27
N ALA A 28 -52.98 -15.84 22.29
CA ALA A 28 -52.26 -17.14 22.33
C ALA A 28 -51.09 -17.41 21.37
N GLY A 29 -49.89 -17.50 21.96
CA GLY A 29 -48.74 -18.21 21.37
C GLY A 29 -47.40 -17.73 21.89
N GLN A 30 -46.92 -18.34 22.97
CA GLN A 30 -45.52 -18.22 23.41
C GLN A 30 -44.59 -18.71 22.29
N LEU A 31 -43.97 -17.77 21.59
CA LEU A 31 -42.63 -17.92 21.03
C LEU A 31 -41.86 -16.70 21.51
N ALA A 32 -41.11 -16.88 22.60
CA ALA A 32 -40.11 -15.92 23.04
C ALA A 32 -39.04 -15.85 21.95
N GLY A 33 -39.29 -14.98 20.96
CA GLY A 33 -38.29 -14.61 19.96
C GLY A 33 -37.11 -14.03 20.71
N ALA A 34 -35.92 -14.55 20.40
CA ALA A 34 -34.67 -13.90 20.74
C ALA A 34 -34.80 -12.42 20.40
N SER A 35 -34.80 -11.58 21.43
CA SER A 35 -34.74 -10.14 21.31
C SER A 35 -33.53 -9.84 20.44
N GLY A 36 -33.81 -9.39 19.21
CA GLY A 36 -32.80 -9.07 18.22
C GLY A 36 -31.75 -8.19 18.87
N ALA A 37 -30.48 -8.60 18.79
CA ALA A 37 -29.40 -7.65 18.91
C ALA A 37 -29.73 -6.53 17.94
N SER A 38 -30.01 -5.33 18.45
CA SER A 38 -30.08 -4.14 17.62
C SER A 38 -28.79 -4.12 16.82
N ALA A 39 -28.86 -4.37 15.52
CA ALA A 39 -27.72 -4.16 14.64
C ALA A 39 -27.22 -2.74 14.96
N ALA A 40 -25.97 -2.62 15.42
CA ALA A 40 -25.37 -1.32 15.60
C ALA A 40 -25.58 -0.52 14.31
N ALA A 41 -25.93 0.77 14.43
CA ALA A 41 -25.98 1.62 13.25
C ALA A 41 -24.66 1.44 12.46
N PRO A 42 -24.72 1.33 11.13
CA PRO A 42 -23.51 1.15 10.33
C PRO A 42 -22.52 2.24 10.70
N ALA A 43 -21.26 1.86 10.97
CA ALA A 43 -20.23 2.81 11.33
C ALA A 43 -20.12 3.87 10.23
N ASP A 44 -20.17 5.15 10.60
CA ASP A 44 -19.87 6.23 9.66
C ASP A 44 -18.39 6.11 9.26
N LEU A 45 -18.15 5.73 8.00
CA LEU A 45 -16.80 5.56 7.48
C LEU A 45 -16.16 6.90 7.11
N SER A 46 -16.95 7.97 7.02
CA SER A 46 -16.45 9.33 6.76
C SER A 46 -16.11 10.11 8.03
N ASP A 47 -16.42 9.57 9.22
CA ASP A 47 -16.07 10.20 10.49
C ASP A 47 -14.55 10.27 10.65
N THR A 48 -14.03 11.50 10.77
CA THR A 48 -12.61 11.84 10.98
C THR A 48 -12.34 12.45 12.36
N ALA A 49 -13.35 12.61 13.22
CA ALA A 49 -13.23 13.32 14.51
C ALA A 49 -12.32 12.62 15.55
N TYR A 50 -11.81 11.44 15.23
CA TYR A 50 -10.84 10.71 16.04
C TYR A 50 -9.38 11.02 15.67
N ILE A 51 -9.16 11.78 14.59
CA ILE A 51 -7.85 12.20 14.12
C ILE A 51 -7.53 13.52 14.78
N MET A 52 -6.41 13.57 15.52
CA MET A 52 -5.92 14.80 16.12
C MET A 52 -5.19 15.63 15.06
N SER A 53 -5.65 16.86 14.79
CA SER A 53 -5.07 17.73 13.77
C SER A 53 -3.69 18.26 14.17
N CYS A 54 -2.94 18.79 13.20
CA CYS A 54 -1.68 19.49 13.45
C CYS A 54 -1.82 20.61 14.50
N ASP A 55 -2.93 21.35 14.47
CA ASP A 55 -3.19 22.41 15.44
C ASP A 55 -3.45 21.84 16.85
N GLU A 56 -4.15 20.71 16.96
CA GLU A 56 -4.51 20.10 18.24
C GLU A 56 -3.31 19.49 18.97
N TRP A 57 -2.40 18.83 18.25
CA TRP A 57 -1.18 18.28 18.89
C TRP A 57 -0.05 19.30 19.03
N GLY A 58 -0.18 20.49 18.45
CA GLY A 58 0.79 21.58 18.58
C GLY A 58 1.95 21.53 17.59
N ALA A 59 1.67 21.12 16.35
CA ALA A 59 2.64 21.09 15.27
C ALA A 59 3.31 22.45 15.05
N ARG A 60 4.60 22.45 14.74
CA ARG A 60 5.25 23.67 14.24
C ARG A 60 4.70 23.98 12.84
N PRO A 61 4.55 25.26 12.47
CA PRO A 61 4.12 25.63 11.13
C PRO A 61 5.04 25.03 10.04
N PRO A 62 4.51 24.72 8.85
CA PRO A 62 5.34 24.29 7.73
C PRO A 62 6.47 25.28 7.43
N ALA A 63 7.66 24.76 7.12
CA ALA A 63 8.84 25.54 6.74
C ALA A 63 8.76 26.12 5.32
N GLY A 64 7.76 25.69 4.52
CA GLY A 64 7.52 26.17 3.16
C GLY A 64 6.11 25.82 2.69
N GLU A 65 5.75 26.32 1.51
CA GLU A 65 4.44 26.06 0.90
C GLU A 65 4.25 24.56 0.61
N LEU A 66 3.03 24.07 0.85
CA LEU A 66 2.63 22.70 0.58
C LEU A 66 1.71 22.68 -0.64
N SER A 67 2.10 21.95 -1.69
CA SER A 67 1.29 21.83 -2.90
C SER A 67 0.16 20.82 -2.71
N THR A 68 -0.91 20.98 -3.48
CA THR A 68 -2.07 20.06 -3.50
C THR A 68 -2.28 19.45 -4.87
N ARG A 69 -3.00 18.33 -4.91
CA ARG A 69 -3.30 17.61 -6.15
C ARG A 69 -4.73 17.06 -6.16
N THR A 70 -5.55 17.53 -7.08
CA THR A 70 -6.93 17.08 -7.31
C THR A 70 -7.00 15.76 -8.07
N GLY A 71 -7.97 14.89 -7.71
CA GLY A 71 -8.43 13.77 -8.54
C GLY A 71 -7.42 12.67 -8.88
N SER A 72 -6.34 12.56 -8.10
CA SER A 72 -5.24 11.63 -8.39
C SER A 72 -5.00 10.59 -7.29
N THR A 73 -5.54 10.83 -6.10
CA THR A 73 -5.41 9.97 -4.92
C THR A 73 -6.13 8.66 -5.14
N ARG A 74 -5.37 7.57 -5.15
CA ARG A 74 -5.92 6.24 -5.51
C ARG A 74 -5.39 5.10 -4.66
N ARG A 75 -4.55 5.39 -3.66
CA ARG A 75 -3.77 4.39 -2.94
C ARG A 75 -3.41 4.84 -1.53
N ILE A 76 -3.19 3.86 -0.67
CA ILE A 76 -2.54 4.03 0.63
C ILE A 76 -1.16 3.36 0.58
N VAL A 77 -0.14 4.06 1.07
CA VAL A 77 1.18 3.49 1.34
C VAL A 77 1.39 3.47 2.84
N VAL A 78 1.51 2.27 3.40
CA VAL A 78 1.72 2.03 4.82
C VAL A 78 3.22 1.99 5.12
N HIS A 79 3.60 2.74 6.15
CA HIS A 79 4.98 2.88 6.61
C HIS A 79 5.11 2.52 8.08
N HIS A 80 6.33 2.19 8.49
CA HIS A 80 6.76 2.29 9.88
C HIS A 80 7.52 3.61 10.10
N MET A 81 7.68 4.04 11.35
CA MET A 81 8.52 5.21 11.68
C MET A 81 10.00 4.86 11.87
N ALA A 82 10.34 3.57 11.93
CA ALA A 82 11.66 3.05 12.27
C ALA A 82 12.16 3.50 13.66
N PHE A 83 11.25 3.83 14.57
CA PHE A 83 11.55 4.09 15.98
C PHE A 83 11.46 2.81 16.81
N PRO A 84 12.21 2.71 17.93
CA PRO A 84 12.07 1.58 18.85
C PRO A 84 10.62 1.38 19.30
N ASN A 85 10.20 0.13 19.39
CA ASN A 85 8.86 -0.23 19.87
C ASN A 85 8.73 0.15 21.36
N THR A 86 7.87 1.12 21.65
CA THR A 86 7.57 1.55 23.02
C THR A 86 6.45 0.73 23.67
N MET A 87 6.43 0.73 25.00
CA MET A 87 5.33 0.24 25.85
C MET A 87 4.50 1.36 26.47
N ASP A 88 4.87 2.63 26.21
CA ASP A 88 4.06 3.78 26.56
C ASP A 88 3.00 4.00 25.48
N PHE A 89 1.74 3.78 25.84
CA PHE A 89 0.59 3.86 24.94
C PHE A 89 -0.25 5.13 25.15
N SER A 90 0.29 6.10 25.89
CA SER A 90 -0.43 7.34 26.21
C SER A 90 -0.57 8.26 24.99
N MET A 91 -1.47 9.24 25.09
CA MET A 91 -1.60 10.27 24.05
C MET A 91 -0.35 11.16 24.03
N GLU A 92 0.21 11.47 25.20
CA GLU A 92 1.42 12.28 25.35
C GLU A 92 2.62 11.64 24.64
N ALA A 93 2.77 10.32 24.74
CA ALA A 93 3.80 9.58 23.99
C ALA A 93 3.58 9.64 22.47
N ALA A 94 2.33 9.60 22.02
CA ALA A 94 1.99 9.73 20.60
C ALA A 94 2.34 11.13 20.06
N ILE A 95 2.01 12.18 20.81
CA ILE A 95 2.35 13.58 20.46
C ILE A 95 3.87 13.74 20.41
N ALA A 96 4.60 13.28 21.44
CA ALA A 96 6.06 13.35 21.46
C ALA A 96 6.71 12.59 20.28
N CYS A 97 6.09 11.48 19.85
CA CYS A 97 6.51 10.75 18.66
C CYS A 97 6.31 11.58 17.38
N ALA A 98 5.15 12.22 17.21
CA ALA A 98 4.86 13.09 16.07
C ALA A 98 5.79 14.33 16.04
N GLU A 99 6.04 14.97 17.18
CA GLU A 99 7.02 16.06 17.31
C GLU A 99 8.41 15.63 16.87
N ARG A 100 8.85 14.43 17.26
CA ARG A 100 10.14 13.87 16.86
C ARG A 100 10.21 13.61 15.36
N VAL A 101 9.15 13.07 14.77
CA VAL A 101 9.08 12.88 13.31
C VAL A 101 9.18 14.23 12.60
N GLN A 102 8.38 15.22 13.02
CA GLN A 102 8.39 16.55 12.42
C GLN A 102 9.77 17.22 12.53
N TYR A 103 10.45 17.07 13.67
CA TYR A 103 11.83 17.53 13.86
C TYR A 103 12.80 16.90 12.86
N ILE A 104 12.76 15.57 12.69
CA ILE A 104 13.65 14.89 11.74
C ILE A 104 13.36 15.37 10.31
N HIS A 105 12.09 15.42 9.92
CA HIS A 105 11.71 15.78 8.56
C HIS A 105 12.04 17.24 8.22
N MET A 106 11.76 18.19 9.10
CA MET A 106 12.03 19.61 8.82
C MET A 106 13.49 20.00 9.09
N ASP A 107 14.05 19.65 10.25
CA ASP A 107 15.36 20.15 10.67
C ASP A 107 16.52 19.28 10.18
N LYS A 108 16.30 17.99 9.90
CA LYS A 108 17.36 17.09 9.41
C LYS A 108 17.27 16.84 7.92
N ASN A 109 16.06 16.61 7.39
CA ASN A 109 15.88 16.34 5.97
C ASN A 109 15.64 17.61 5.13
N GLY A 110 15.34 18.74 5.77
CA GLY A 110 15.06 20.01 5.08
C GLY A 110 13.71 20.04 4.36
N TRP A 111 12.78 19.15 4.72
CA TRP A 111 11.45 19.11 4.11
C TRP A 111 10.56 20.22 4.66
N SER A 112 9.59 20.67 3.87
CA SER A 112 8.65 21.72 4.29
C SER A 112 7.81 21.32 5.50
N ASP A 113 7.59 20.03 5.73
CA ASP A 113 6.81 19.49 6.85
C ASP A 113 7.05 17.98 6.96
N THR A 114 6.34 17.30 7.87
CA THR A 114 6.28 15.83 7.94
C THR A 114 6.00 15.22 6.56
N GLY A 115 6.72 14.14 6.23
CA GLY A 115 6.62 13.48 4.94
C GLY A 115 5.32 12.72 4.72
N ASN A 116 4.73 12.15 5.77
CA ASN A 116 3.51 11.35 5.74
C ASN A 116 2.27 12.18 6.11
N HIS A 117 1.10 11.80 5.59
CA HIS A 117 -0.15 12.52 5.83
C HIS A 117 -0.67 12.30 7.24
N PHE A 118 -0.59 11.06 7.71
CA PHE A 118 -1.10 10.64 9.02
C PHE A 118 -0.09 9.75 9.73
N SER A 119 -0.10 9.81 11.06
CA SER A 119 0.66 8.93 11.93
C SER A 119 -0.26 8.14 12.86
N ILE A 120 0.16 6.93 13.22
CA ILE A 120 -0.55 6.09 14.20
C ILE A 120 0.45 5.58 15.24
N SER A 121 0.20 5.91 16.50
CA SER A 121 1.02 5.41 17.62
C SER A 121 0.73 3.95 17.95
N ARG A 122 1.62 3.31 18.70
CA ARG A 122 1.39 1.97 19.28
C ARG A 122 0.20 1.94 20.24
N GLY A 123 -0.21 3.09 20.79
CA GLY A 123 -1.43 3.26 21.57
C GLY A 123 -2.72 3.31 20.74
N GLY A 124 -2.63 3.39 19.41
CA GLY A 124 -3.75 3.53 18.48
C GLY A 124 -4.26 4.96 18.31
N HIS A 125 -3.51 5.97 18.76
CA HIS A 125 -3.84 7.37 18.54
C HIS A 125 -3.47 7.77 17.12
N VAL A 126 -4.39 8.41 16.40
CA VAL A 126 -4.20 8.85 15.01
C VAL A 126 -4.02 10.35 14.99
N LEU A 127 -2.90 10.81 14.44
CA LEU A 127 -2.57 12.23 14.34
C LEU A 127 -2.37 12.60 12.87
N GLU A 128 -2.77 13.81 12.50
CA GLU A 128 -2.33 14.45 11.26
C GLU A 128 -0.81 14.67 11.31
N GLY A 129 -0.10 14.21 10.29
CA GLY A 129 1.35 14.40 10.18
C GLY A 129 1.70 15.65 9.40
N ARG A 130 1.21 15.73 8.15
CA ARG A 130 1.47 16.83 7.23
C ARG A 130 0.27 17.78 7.18
N HIS A 131 0.50 19.07 7.38
CA HIS A 131 -0.55 20.08 7.47
C HIS A 131 -1.48 20.06 6.25
N GLY A 132 -2.78 20.18 6.52
CA GLY A 132 -3.85 20.19 5.52
C GLY A 132 -4.26 18.80 5.03
N SER A 133 -3.65 17.73 5.55
CA SER A 133 -4.02 16.36 5.20
C SER A 133 -5.40 16.00 5.74
N LEU A 134 -5.74 16.44 6.96
CA LEU A 134 -7.05 16.20 7.56
C LEU A 134 -8.16 16.94 6.78
N ASP A 135 -7.94 18.21 6.48
CA ASP A 135 -8.86 19.01 5.65
C ASP A 135 -9.07 18.39 4.27
N SER A 136 -8.00 17.91 3.63
CA SER A 136 -8.08 17.26 2.33
C SER A 136 -8.79 15.90 2.38
N LEU A 137 -8.69 15.18 3.49
CA LEU A 137 -9.40 13.93 3.73
C LEU A 137 -10.90 14.17 3.95
N ASP A 138 -11.26 15.23 4.67
CA ASP A 138 -12.66 15.64 4.87
C ASP A 138 -13.33 16.08 3.57
N ASP A 139 -12.58 16.74 2.68
CA ASP A 139 -13.06 17.14 1.35
C ASP A 139 -13.15 15.96 0.37
N GLY A 140 -12.11 15.11 0.31
CA GLY A 140 -12.02 13.95 -0.59
C GLY A 140 -11.76 14.27 -2.06
N GLY A 141 -11.74 15.55 -2.47
CA GLY A 141 -11.50 15.99 -3.86
C GLY A 141 -10.01 16.17 -4.21
N TYR A 142 -9.15 16.34 -3.22
CA TYR A 142 -7.71 16.56 -3.39
C TYR A 142 -6.90 15.96 -2.23
N GLN A 143 -5.58 15.88 -2.41
CA GLN A 143 -4.63 15.59 -1.33
C GLN A 143 -3.55 16.66 -1.26
N VAL A 144 -2.91 16.80 -0.11
CA VAL A 144 -1.61 17.46 0.01
C VAL A 144 -0.54 16.57 -0.62
N VAL A 145 0.34 17.12 -1.45
CA VAL A 145 1.47 16.35 -2.00
C VAL A 145 2.47 16.10 -0.89
N SER A 146 2.83 14.83 -0.72
CA SER A 146 3.63 14.32 0.40
C SER A 146 5.08 14.04 0.02
N ALA A 147 5.88 13.55 0.97
CA ALA A 147 7.31 13.23 0.77
C ALA A 147 7.66 11.83 1.32
N HIS A 148 6.74 10.87 1.25
CA HIS A 148 6.89 9.57 1.92
C HIS A 148 7.37 8.42 1.02
N ALA A 149 7.08 8.45 -0.29
CA ALA A 149 7.46 7.37 -1.21
C ALA A 149 7.64 7.92 -2.64
N VAL A 150 8.88 7.83 -3.15
CA VAL A 150 9.24 8.35 -4.48
C VAL A 150 8.37 7.71 -5.55
N GLY A 151 7.79 8.55 -6.43
CA GLY A 151 6.86 8.13 -7.48
C GLY A 151 5.40 8.00 -7.02
N GLN A 152 5.12 7.99 -5.71
CA GLN A 152 3.77 7.82 -5.15
C GLN A 152 3.21 9.09 -4.48
N ASN A 153 4.07 10.04 -4.12
CA ASN A 153 3.74 11.27 -3.38
C ASN A 153 2.58 12.12 -3.95
N THR A 154 2.30 12.02 -5.25
CA THR A 154 1.23 12.78 -5.92
C THR A 154 -0.03 11.95 -6.18
N GLN A 155 -0.11 10.72 -5.68
CA GLN A 155 -1.20 9.78 -5.97
C GLN A 155 -1.59 8.87 -4.79
N SER A 156 -0.91 8.99 -3.64
CA SER A 156 -1.16 8.13 -2.49
C SER A 156 -1.15 8.86 -1.16
N ILE A 157 -1.95 8.37 -0.22
CA ILE A 157 -1.90 8.76 1.19
C ILE A 157 -0.92 7.85 1.94
N GLY A 158 0.18 8.44 2.41
CA GLY A 158 1.13 7.81 3.34
C GLY A 158 0.65 7.81 4.79
N ILE A 159 0.65 6.64 5.44
CA ILE A 159 0.36 6.46 6.88
C ILE A 159 1.62 5.90 7.55
N GLU A 160 2.22 6.63 8.48
CA GLU A 160 3.35 6.15 9.28
C GLU A 160 2.90 5.55 10.61
N ASN A 161 3.43 4.37 10.95
CA ASN A 161 3.04 3.62 12.13
C ASN A 161 4.24 3.55 13.07
N GLU A 162 4.08 4.01 14.31
CA GLU A 162 5.14 4.04 15.31
C GLU A 162 5.72 2.64 15.54
N GLY A 163 7.04 2.47 15.37
CA GLY A 163 7.71 1.19 15.53
C GLY A 163 8.64 0.82 14.36
N THR A 164 9.24 -0.37 14.43
CA THR A 164 10.08 -0.95 13.35
C THR A 164 9.47 -2.18 12.69
N TYR A 165 8.78 -3.03 13.44
CA TYR A 165 8.04 -4.21 12.95
C TYR A 165 8.78 -5.15 11.99
N ILE A 166 10.10 -5.27 12.15
CA ILE A 166 10.91 -6.24 11.41
C ILE A 166 10.57 -7.65 11.90
N ASP A 167 10.62 -7.84 13.23
CA ASP A 167 10.42 -9.13 13.89
C ASP A 167 9.24 -9.13 14.89
N GLU A 168 8.55 -8.00 15.03
CA GLU A 168 7.41 -7.83 15.93
C GLU A 168 6.18 -7.37 15.13
N LEU A 169 4.98 -7.79 15.54
CA LEU A 169 3.73 -7.31 14.95
C LEU A 169 3.29 -5.96 15.55
N PRO A 170 2.50 -5.15 14.81
CA PRO A 170 1.82 -4.00 15.38
C PRO A 170 0.90 -4.38 16.54
N THR A 171 0.72 -3.47 17.49
CA THR A 171 -0.24 -3.68 18.58
C THR A 171 -1.67 -3.76 18.04
N GLY A 172 -2.56 -4.45 18.75
CA GLY A 172 -3.97 -4.50 18.35
C GLY A 172 -4.65 -3.12 18.29
N LYS A 173 -4.23 -2.18 19.15
CA LYS A 173 -4.73 -0.80 19.15
C LYS A 173 -4.34 -0.07 17.88
N LEU A 174 -3.05 -0.11 17.51
CA LEU A 174 -2.54 0.48 16.27
C LEU A 174 -3.22 -0.17 15.06
N TRP A 175 -3.31 -1.50 15.05
CA TRP A 175 -3.92 -2.26 13.95
C TRP A 175 -5.34 -1.80 13.65
N TRP A 176 -6.21 -1.71 14.66
CA TRP A 176 -7.60 -1.33 14.44
C TRP A 176 -7.77 0.15 14.10
N SER A 177 -6.88 1.03 14.56
CA SER A 177 -6.80 2.41 14.09
C SER A 177 -6.36 2.50 12.63
N LEU A 178 -5.39 1.69 12.20
CA LEU A 178 -4.99 1.61 10.80
C LEU A 178 -6.11 1.10 9.90
N VAL A 179 -6.86 0.07 10.34
CA VAL A 179 -8.04 -0.43 9.62
C VAL A 179 -9.11 0.67 9.51
N ARG A 180 -9.38 1.41 10.60
CA ARG A 180 -10.34 2.52 10.60
C ARG A 180 -9.92 3.62 9.63
N LEU A 181 -8.69 4.12 9.77
CA LEU A 181 -8.15 5.20 8.93
C LEU A 181 -8.10 4.79 7.46
N SER A 182 -7.65 3.57 7.17
CA SER A 182 -7.61 3.07 5.80
C SER A 182 -9.00 2.99 5.17
N ALA A 183 -10.03 2.55 5.93
CA ALA A 183 -11.40 2.53 5.43
C ALA A 183 -11.96 3.94 5.20
N THR A 184 -11.63 4.90 6.07
CA THR A 184 -12.00 6.31 5.91
C THR A 184 -11.37 6.91 4.65
N ILE A 185 -10.07 6.74 4.45
CA ILE A 185 -9.36 7.20 3.25
C ILE A 185 -9.95 6.55 1.98
N CYS A 186 -10.14 5.23 1.98
CA CYS A 186 -10.77 4.51 0.87
C CYS A 186 -12.17 5.05 0.53
N THR A 187 -12.96 5.39 1.55
CA THR A 187 -14.31 5.94 1.38
C THR A 187 -14.27 7.36 0.81
N GLN A 188 -13.44 8.24 1.37
CA GLN A 188 -13.37 9.65 0.96
C GLN A 188 -12.79 9.83 -0.44
N TYR A 189 -11.77 9.04 -0.80
CA TYR A 189 -11.14 9.11 -2.13
C TYR A 189 -11.70 8.10 -3.15
N GLY A 190 -12.67 7.27 -2.76
CA GLY A 190 -13.41 6.42 -3.69
C GLY A 190 -12.64 5.25 -4.28
N PHE A 191 -11.82 4.55 -3.49
CA PHE A 191 -11.10 3.35 -3.93
C PHE A 191 -11.21 2.19 -2.94
N GLY A 192 -11.02 0.96 -3.43
CA GLY A 192 -11.14 -0.26 -2.62
C GLY A 192 -9.84 -0.69 -1.93
N ALA A 193 -9.95 -1.64 -1.00
CA ALA A 193 -8.85 -2.13 -0.16
C ALA A 193 -7.69 -2.78 -0.94
N GLN A 194 -7.91 -3.17 -2.21
CA GLN A 194 -6.86 -3.64 -3.10
C GLN A 194 -5.80 -2.56 -3.43
N ASN A 195 -6.06 -1.30 -3.10
CA ASN A 195 -5.11 -0.19 -3.26
C ASN A 195 -4.38 0.15 -1.96
N ILE A 196 -4.22 -0.80 -1.04
CA ILE A 196 -3.38 -0.65 0.16
C ILE A 196 -2.08 -1.39 -0.08
N THR A 197 -0.95 -0.67 -0.04
CA THR A 197 0.40 -1.16 -0.33
C THR A 197 1.38 -0.73 0.75
N GLY A 198 2.52 -1.39 0.84
CA GLY A 198 3.61 -1.01 1.76
C GLY A 198 4.67 -0.20 1.04
N HIS A 199 5.51 0.52 1.78
CA HIS A 199 6.63 1.24 1.17
C HIS A 199 7.58 0.30 0.40
N TRP A 200 7.76 -0.94 0.89
CA TRP A 200 8.53 -2.00 0.24
C TRP A 200 8.00 -2.44 -1.14
N ASP A 201 6.77 -2.05 -1.50
CA ASP A 201 6.23 -2.30 -2.84
C ASP A 201 6.81 -1.33 -3.89
N TRP A 202 7.31 -0.17 -3.46
CA TRP A 202 7.66 0.95 -4.35
C TRP A 202 9.13 1.33 -4.30
N ASN A 203 9.76 1.23 -3.14
CA ASN A 203 11.13 1.68 -2.92
C ASN A 203 12.00 0.57 -2.33
N ASN A 204 13.32 0.68 -2.50
CA ASN A 204 14.27 -0.23 -1.89
C ASN A 204 14.43 0.12 -0.39
N THR A 205 13.58 -0.46 0.44
CA THR A 205 13.50 -0.17 1.88
C THR A 205 13.05 -1.41 2.65
N GLN A 206 13.33 -1.47 3.95
CA GLN A 206 12.75 -2.45 4.86
C GLN A 206 11.36 -2.04 5.39
N CYS A 207 10.94 -0.80 5.16
CA CYS A 207 9.66 -0.25 5.60
C CYS A 207 8.48 -0.93 4.88
N PRO A 208 7.41 -1.39 5.58
CA PRO A 208 7.04 -1.11 6.96
C PRO A 208 7.56 -2.11 8.01
N GLY A 209 8.49 -2.98 7.62
CA GLY A 209 9.00 -4.08 8.43
C GLY A 209 8.43 -5.42 7.96
N ALA A 210 9.25 -6.48 7.97
CA ALA A 210 8.88 -7.77 7.39
C ALA A 210 7.69 -8.43 8.12
N ALA A 211 7.68 -8.41 9.45
CA ALA A 211 6.57 -8.91 10.24
C ALA A 211 5.28 -8.11 9.96
N PHE A 212 5.35 -6.78 9.88
CA PHE A 212 4.17 -5.98 9.51
C PHE A 212 3.70 -6.27 8.09
N TYR A 213 4.61 -6.26 7.11
CA TYR A 213 4.28 -6.49 5.71
C TYR A 213 3.58 -7.84 5.49
N SER A 214 3.96 -8.88 6.26
CA SER A 214 3.31 -10.19 6.22
C SER A 214 1.81 -10.18 6.56
N THR A 215 1.32 -9.13 7.23
CA THR A 215 -0.09 -8.99 7.63
C THR A 215 -0.95 -8.25 6.61
N PHE A 216 -0.39 -7.81 5.48
CA PHE A 216 -1.11 -6.99 4.51
C PHE A 216 -2.33 -7.68 3.89
N PRO A 217 -2.32 -9.00 3.61
CA PRO A 217 -3.54 -9.71 3.22
C PRO A 217 -4.67 -9.52 4.26
N GLN A 218 -4.37 -9.63 5.55
CA GLN A 218 -5.32 -9.45 6.65
C GLN A 218 -5.75 -7.99 6.78
N LEU A 219 -4.84 -7.03 6.62
CA LEU A 219 -5.17 -5.60 6.64
C LEU A 219 -6.20 -5.29 5.55
N ARG A 220 -5.93 -5.70 4.30
CA ARG A 220 -6.83 -5.50 3.17
C ARG A 220 -8.17 -6.19 3.39
N LEU A 221 -8.17 -7.42 3.92
CA LEU A 221 -9.40 -8.13 4.25
C LEU A 221 -10.23 -7.40 5.31
N HIS A 222 -9.62 -6.92 6.39
CA HIS A 222 -10.32 -6.17 7.44
C HIS A 222 -10.86 -4.83 6.93
N VAL A 223 -10.08 -4.11 6.11
CA VAL A 223 -10.56 -2.87 5.49
C VAL A 223 -11.71 -3.15 4.52
N ALA A 224 -11.61 -4.16 3.67
CA ALA A 224 -12.69 -4.53 2.76
C ALA A 224 -13.98 -4.95 3.49
N LYS A 225 -13.86 -5.72 4.59
CA LYS A 225 -14.99 -6.03 5.49
C LYS A 225 -15.61 -4.76 6.07
N ARG A 226 -14.79 -3.82 6.52
CA ARG A 226 -15.24 -2.54 7.08
C ARG A 226 -15.92 -1.65 6.04
N LEU A 227 -15.43 -1.65 4.80
CA LEU A 227 -16.04 -0.94 3.66
C LEU A 227 -17.36 -1.57 3.21
N GLY A 228 -17.67 -2.81 3.61
CA GLY A 228 -18.74 -3.59 2.98
C GLY A 228 -18.46 -3.81 1.49
N GLN A 229 -17.18 -3.92 1.10
CA GLN A 229 -16.77 -4.01 -0.30
C GLN A 229 -17.33 -5.28 -0.93
N ASP A 230 -18.04 -5.13 -2.05
CA ASP A 230 -18.56 -6.25 -2.82
C ASP A 230 -17.38 -7.10 -3.35
N PRO A 231 -17.27 -8.38 -2.97
CA PRO A 231 -16.16 -9.24 -3.39
C PRO A 231 -16.06 -9.43 -4.90
N SER A 232 -17.15 -9.23 -5.65
CA SER A 232 -17.15 -9.30 -7.11
C SER A 232 -16.46 -8.10 -7.78
N THR A 233 -16.30 -7.00 -7.05
CA THR A 233 -15.60 -5.79 -7.53
C THR A 233 -14.08 -5.85 -7.31
N ILE A 234 -13.61 -6.85 -6.57
CA ILE A 234 -12.18 -7.06 -6.33
C ILE A 234 -11.61 -7.75 -7.58
N PRO A 235 -10.69 -7.12 -8.31
CA PRO A 235 -10.09 -7.73 -9.50
C PRO A 235 -9.21 -8.91 -9.11
N ALA A 236 -9.08 -9.88 -10.02
CA ALA A 236 -8.19 -11.02 -9.81
C ALA A 236 -6.76 -10.58 -9.45
N ARG A 237 -6.28 -9.53 -10.13
CA ARG A 237 -4.96 -8.90 -9.93
C ARG A 237 -5.06 -7.38 -10.12
N THR A 238 -4.45 -6.65 -9.21
CA THR A 238 -4.16 -5.21 -9.32
C THR A 238 -2.65 -5.06 -9.47
N TRP A 239 -2.19 -4.91 -10.71
CA TRP A 239 -0.78 -4.73 -11.05
C TRP A 239 -0.27 -3.34 -10.62
N PRO A 240 1.04 -3.19 -10.34
CA PRO A 240 1.60 -1.89 -9.97
C PRO A 240 1.57 -0.91 -11.15
N ASP A 241 1.26 0.35 -10.86
CA ASP A 241 1.35 1.45 -11.82
C ASP A 241 2.80 1.57 -12.30
N THR A 242 3.07 1.28 -13.58
CA THR A 242 4.41 1.32 -14.16
C THR A 242 4.37 2.07 -15.49
N PHE A 243 5.10 3.18 -15.57
CA PHE A 243 5.15 4.10 -16.71
C PHE A 243 6.52 4.81 -16.73
N THR A 244 6.78 5.70 -17.70
CA THR A 244 8.11 6.30 -17.96
C THR A 244 8.78 7.00 -16.79
N SER A 245 8.03 7.47 -15.78
CA SER A 245 8.63 8.07 -14.58
C SER A 245 9.08 7.05 -13.52
N CYS A 246 8.74 5.77 -13.70
CA CYS A 246 9.12 4.70 -12.80
C CYS A 246 10.56 4.22 -13.09
N ALA A 247 11.21 3.67 -12.08
CA ALA A 247 12.54 3.06 -12.19
C ALA A 247 12.69 1.92 -11.17
N GLY A 248 13.84 1.25 -11.18
CA GLY A 248 14.22 0.23 -10.19
C GLY A 248 13.84 -1.19 -10.59
N ALA A 249 13.62 -2.05 -9.60
CA ALA A 249 13.49 -3.50 -9.79
C ALA A 249 12.24 -3.90 -10.61
N THR A 250 11.13 -3.17 -10.48
CA THR A 250 9.91 -3.39 -11.29
C THR A 250 10.20 -3.14 -12.77
N VAL A 251 10.89 -2.04 -13.11
CA VAL A 251 11.27 -1.73 -14.49
C VAL A 251 12.33 -2.70 -15.01
N ARG A 252 13.28 -3.12 -14.17
CA ARG A 252 14.27 -4.14 -14.53
C ARG A 252 13.59 -5.46 -14.89
N THR A 253 12.57 -5.84 -14.12
CA THR A 253 11.77 -7.03 -14.39
C THR A 253 10.97 -6.88 -15.68
N LEU A 254 10.34 -5.73 -15.92
CA LEU A 254 9.69 -5.41 -17.19
C LEU A 254 10.65 -5.58 -18.38
N GLN A 255 11.86 -5.04 -18.30
CA GLN A 255 12.88 -5.17 -19.36
C GLN A 255 13.27 -6.64 -19.59
N HIS A 256 13.43 -7.43 -18.52
CA HIS A 256 13.67 -8.86 -18.63
C HIS A 256 12.52 -9.62 -19.30
N LEU A 257 11.26 -9.27 -18.98
CA LEU A 257 10.10 -9.89 -19.60
C LEU A 257 9.93 -9.45 -21.06
N LEU A 258 10.19 -8.18 -21.41
CA LEU A 258 10.26 -7.76 -22.82
C LEU A 258 11.36 -8.51 -23.58
N ASN A 259 12.48 -8.82 -22.93
CA ASN A 259 13.53 -9.63 -23.56
C ASN A 259 13.11 -11.08 -23.83
N THR A 260 12.09 -11.63 -23.16
CA THR A 260 11.52 -12.93 -23.56
C THR A 260 10.76 -12.84 -24.88
N GLN A 261 10.32 -11.64 -25.25
CA GLN A 261 9.65 -11.33 -26.52
C GLN A 261 10.65 -10.92 -27.63
N GLY A 262 11.96 -10.91 -27.33
CA GLY A 262 13.02 -10.64 -28.32
C GLY A 262 13.45 -9.18 -28.46
N PHE A 263 13.05 -8.28 -27.56
CA PHE A 263 13.38 -6.84 -27.67
C PHE A 263 14.86 -6.48 -27.41
N GLY A 264 15.66 -7.35 -26.79
CA GLY A 264 17.12 -7.16 -26.65
C GLY A 264 17.55 -5.94 -25.82
N LEU A 265 16.74 -5.52 -24.85
CA LEU A 265 16.99 -4.40 -23.96
C LEU A 265 18.12 -4.70 -22.96
N VAL A 266 18.84 -3.65 -22.57
CA VAL A 266 19.63 -3.68 -21.32
C VAL A 266 18.65 -3.59 -20.15
N ALA A 267 18.70 -4.55 -19.23
CA ALA A 267 17.86 -4.55 -18.04
C ALA A 267 18.53 -3.72 -16.92
N ASP A 268 18.59 -2.40 -17.10
CA ASP A 268 19.21 -1.45 -16.18
C ASP A 268 18.27 -0.93 -15.08
N GLY A 269 16.97 -1.16 -15.21
CA GLY A 269 15.93 -0.65 -14.31
C GLY A 269 15.50 0.79 -14.61
N ALA A 270 15.93 1.39 -15.72
CA ALA A 270 15.49 2.71 -16.16
C ALA A 270 14.37 2.58 -17.20
N PHE A 271 13.28 3.33 -17.03
CA PHE A 271 12.22 3.39 -18.03
C PHE A 271 12.57 4.43 -19.10
N GLY A 272 13.69 4.20 -19.78
CA GLY A 272 14.19 5.08 -20.84
C GLY A 272 13.50 4.91 -22.20
N PRO A 273 13.93 5.67 -23.22
CA PRO A 273 13.34 5.63 -24.56
C PRO A 273 13.27 4.24 -25.20
N ALA A 274 14.28 3.39 -24.95
CA ALA A 274 14.29 2.01 -25.47
C ALA A 274 13.21 1.13 -24.82
N THR A 275 13.05 1.21 -23.49
CA THR A 275 11.98 0.52 -22.76
C THR A 275 10.61 1.01 -23.22
N LEU A 276 10.42 2.33 -23.38
CA LEU A 276 9.19 2.92 -23.90
C LEU A 276 8.85 2.43 -25.31
N ALA A 277 9.82 2.41 -26.22
CA ALA A 277 9.61 1.91 -27.57
C ALA A 277 9.21 0.42 -27.58
N ALA A 278 9.87 -0.41 -26.75
CA ALA A 278 9.57 -1.84 -26.64
C ALA A 278 8.16 -2.08 -26.05
N VAL A 279 7.78 -1.36 -24.99
CA VAL A 279 6.42 -1.45 -24.41
C VAL A 279 5.36 -1.09 -25.45
N ARG A 280 5.52 0.04 -26.15
CA ARG A 280 4.53 0.47 -27.16
C ARG A 280 4.46 -0.49 -28.34
N ALA A 281 5.59 -1.04 -28.77
CA ALA A 281 5.64 -2.05 -29.83
C ALA A 281 4.90 -3.33 -29.41
N PHE A 282 5.16 -3.82 -28.18
CA PHE A 282 4.46 -4.97 -27.62
C PHE A 282 2.96 -4.72 -27.51
N GLN A 283 2.55 -3.60 -26.93
CA GLN A 283 1.14 -3.22 -26.81
C GLN A 283 0.45 -3.14 -28.18
N THR A 284 1.10 -2.53 -29.17
CA THR A 284 0.57 -2.42 -30.54
C THR A 284 0.39 -3.80 -31.17
N ALA A 285 1.39 -4.69 -31.03
CA ALA A 285 1.33 -6.05 -31.58
C ALA A 285 0.19 -6.89 -30.97
N HIS A 286 -0.17 -6.62 -29.72
CA HIS A 286 -1.27 -7.29 -29.01
C HIS A 286 -2.62 -6.54 -29.07
N GLY A 287 -2.69 -5.39 -29.73
CA GLY A 287 -3.91 -4.59 -29.83
C GLY A 287 -4.33 -3.91 -28.51
N PHE A 288 -3.39 -3.69 -27.59
CA PHE A 288 -3.64 -2.99 -26.34
C PHE A 288 -3.53 -1.46 -26.49
N PRO A 289 -4.19 -0.68 -25.63
CA PRO A 289 -4.03 0.77 -25.62
C PRO A 289 -2.57 1.19 -25.41
N THR A 290 -2.10 2.14 -26.21
CA THR A 290 -0.76 2.73 -26.08
C THR A 290 -0.87 4.15 -25.53
N ALA A 291 -0.34 4.38 -24.34
CA ALA A 291 -0.19 5.73 -23.79
C ALA A 291 1.17 6.35 -24.19
N SER A 292 1.26 7.68 -24.19
CA SER A 292 2.52 8.39 -24.52
C SER A 292 3.63 8.12 -23.50
N ASP A 293 3.26 7.85 -22.25
CA ASP A 293 4.16 7.50 -21.13
C ASP A 293 4.42 5.99 -21.01
N GLY A 294 3.95 5.18 -21.96
CA GLY A 294 4.15 3.73 -21.95
C GLY A 294 3.51 3.03 -20.75
N THR A 295 2.40 3.56 -20.23
CA THR A 295 1.67 2.94 -19.12
C THR A 295 1.43 1.44 -19.34
N MET A 296 1.92 0.63 -18.42
CA MET A 296 1.70 -0.81 -18.36
C MET A 296 0.33 -1.12 -17.76
N THR A 297 -0.66 -1.39 -18.61
CA THR A 297 -1.98 -1.84 -18.17
C THR A 297 -1.92 -3.27 -17.61
N GLY A 298 -2.93 -3.68 -16.84
CA GLY A 298 -3.07 -5.07 -16.39
C GLY A 298 -3.05 -6.08 -17.54
N SER A 299 -3.72 -5.77 -18.67
CA SER A 299 -3.66 -6.62 -19.87
C SER A 299 -2.27 -6.72 -20.48
N THR A 300 -1.48 -5.64 -20.40
CA THR A 300 -0.08 -5.65 -20.88
C THR A 300 0.76 -6.56 -19.99
N TRP A 301 0.65 -6.43 -18.66
CA TRP A 301 1.35 -7.29 -17.71
C TRP A 301 0.98 -8.77 -17.87
N GLU A 302 -0.31 -9.08 -17.96
CA GLU A 302 -0.79 -10.46 -18.09
C GLU A 302 -0.37 -11.15 -19.38
N ALA A 303 -0.30 -10.41 -20.49
CA ALA A 303 0.21 -10.96 -21.75
C ALA A 303 1.73 -11.15 -21.73
N LEU A 304 2.45 -10.35 -20.95
CA LEU A 304 3.91 -10.33 -20.93
C LEU A 304 4.51 -11.34 -19.94
N ALA A 305 3.83 -11.60 -18.83
CA ALA A 305 4.33 -12.44 -17.73
C ALA A 305 4.08 -13.95 -17.98
N PRO A 306 5.11 -14.76 -18.24
CA PRO A 306 4.95 -16.19 -18.50
C PRO A 306 4.86 -17.00 -17.22
N GLU A 307 4.22 -18.18 -17.27
CA GLU A 307 4.33 -19.17 -16.20
C GLU A 307 5.72 -19.81 -16.21
N ILE A 308 6.45 -19.74 -15.10
CA ILE A 308 7.79 -20.33 -14.96
C ILE A 308 7.91 -21.13 -13.66
N GLY A 309 8.75 -22.16 -13.67
CA GLY A 309 8.97 -23.01 -12.50
C GLY A 309 10.34 -23.67 -12.53
N MET A 310 10.54 -24.65 -11.65
CA MET A 310 11.80 -25.37 -11.48
C MET A 310 12.37 -25.84 -12.82
N GLY A 311 13.65 -25.56 -13.05
CA GLY A 311 14.37 -25.94 -14.28
C GLY A 311 14.17 -24.99 -15.46
N ALA A 312 13.27 -24.01 -15.38
CA ALA A 312 13.17 -22.96 -16.40
C ALA A 312 14.47 -22.15 -16.47
N THR A 313 14.77 -21.58 -17.64
CA THR A 313 15.96 -20.76 -17.88
C THR A 313 15.64 -19.50 -18.68
N GLY A 314 16.48 -18.48 -18.58
CA GLY A 314 16.47 -17.29 -19.46
C GLY A 314 15.94 -16.02 -18.80
N SER A 315 15.54 -15.05 -19.62
CA SER A 315 15.25 -13.68 -19.17
C SER A 315 14.11 -13.60 -18.15
N ALA A 316 13.04 -14.39 -18.29
CA ALA A 316 11.96 -14.42 -17.30
C ALA A 316 12.48 -14.81 -15.91
N VAL A 317 13.39 -15.80 -15.84
CA VAL A 317 13.98 -16.25 -14.58
C VAL A 317 14.89 -15.17 -13.99
N LEU A 318 15.67 -14.47 -14.83
CA LEU A 318 16.45 -13.30 -14.38
C LEU A 318 15.53 -12.21 -13.80
N GLY A 319 14.38 -11.98 -14.42
CA GLY A 319 13.36 -11.06 -13.94
C GLY A 319 12.88 -11.41 -12.54
N VAL A 320 12.39 -12.65 -12.32
CA VAL A 320 11.88 -13.03 -11.00
C VAL A 320 12.98 -13.07 -9.93
N GLN A 321 14.18 -13.53 -10.28
CA GLN A 321 15.32 -13.54 -9.34
C GLN A 321 15.74 -12.12 -8.96
N SER A 322 15.71 -11.17 -9.91
CA SER A 322 16.08 -9.77 -9.65
C SER A 322 15.12 -9.08 -8.69
N ILE A 323 13.81 -9.26 -8.88
CA ILE A 323 12.81 -8.67 -7.97
C ILE A 323 12.84 -9.36 -6.59
N LEU A 324 13.00 -10.69 -6.54
CA LEU A 324 13.16 -11.42 -5.29
C LEU A 324 14.42 -11.01 -4.51
N ALA A 325 15.56 -10.85 -5.19
CA ALA A 325 16.80 -10.38 -4.55
C ALA A 325 16.63 -8.97 -3.97
N THR A 326 15.94 -8.07 -4.70
CA THR A 326 15.63 -6.72 -4.20
C THR A 326 14.74 -6.77 -2.96
N LYS A 327 13.83 -7.74 -2.89
CA LYS A 327 13.01 -8.03 -1.70
C LYS A 327 13.72 -8.89 -0.65
N LEU A 328 15.05 -8.93 -0.68
CA LEU A 328 15.92 -9.58 0.30
C LEU A 328 15.72 -11.10 0.44
N TYR A 329 15.09 -11.74 -0.55
CA TYR A 329 15.08 -13.19 -0.61
C TYR A 329 16.48 -13.70 -0.99
N ALA A 330 16.89 -14.80 -0.38
CA ALA A 330 18.19 -15.44 -0.62
C ALA A 330 18.24 -16.13 -2.01
N VAL A 331 18.34 -15.33 -3.07
CA VAL A 331 18.45 -15.77 -4.47
C VAL A 331 19.57 -15.03 -5.19
N LYS A 332 20.12 -15.65 -6.23
CA LYS A 332 21.05 -15.00 -7.16
C LYS A 332 20.44 -14.99 -8.55
N ALA A 333 20.60 -13.91 -9.30
CA ALA A 333 20.12 -13.80 -10.68
C ALA A 333 21.03 -14.60 -11.62
N THR A 334 20.88 -15.93 -11.62
CA THR A 334 21.64 -16.86 -12.47
C THR A 334 20.97 -17.12 -13.81
N GLY A 335 19.68 -16.77 -13.94
CA GLY A 335 18.86 -17.10 -15.10
C GLY A 335 18.49 -18.58 -15.19
N THR A 336 18.73 -19.36 -14.13
CA THR A 336 18.27 -20.75 -13.98
C THR A 336 17.39 -20.85 -12.74
N PHE A 337 16.17 -21.37 -12.91
CA PHE A 337 15.20 -21.49 -11.84
C PHE A 337 15.55 -22.71 -10.99
N ASP A 338 16.45 -22.48 -10.03
CA ASP A 338 17.00 -23.49 -9.14
C ASP A 338 16.18 -23.65 -7.86
N ARG A 339 16.67 -24.50 -6.95
CA ARG A 339 16.04 -24.75 -5.65
C ARG A 339 15.96 -23.50 -4.78
N ALA A 340 16.96 -22.62 -4.83
CA ALA A 340 16.94 -21.37 -4.06
C ALA A 340 15.82 -20.45 -4.56
N THR A 341 15.66 -20.33 -5.88
CA THR A 341 14.58 -19.58 -6.53
C THR A 341 13.21 -20.15 -6.17
N TRP A 342 13.05 -21.47 -6.21
CA TRP A 342 11.80 -22.12 -5.79
C TRP A 342 11.45 -21.84 -4.33
N VAL A 343 12.43 -21.94 -3.42
CA VAL A 343 12.19 -21.65 -1.99
C VAL A 343 11.79 -20.18 -1.80
N ALA A 344 12.43 -19.25 -2.50
CA ALA A 344 12.07 -17.83 -2.43
C ALA A 344 10.68 -17.55 -2.97
N VAL A 345 10.30 -18.15 -4.11
CA VAL A 345 8.94 -18.04 -4.66
C VAL A 345 7.91 -18.62 -3.69
N ALA A 346 8.18 -19.79 -3.11
CA ALA A 346 7.28 -20.39 -2.12
C ALA A 346 7.09 -19.51 -0.88
N LYS A 347 8.17 -18.86 -0.39
CA LYS A 347 8.10 -17.91 0.72
C LYS A 347 7.32 -16.64 0.36
N LEU A 348 7.55 -16.08 -0.84
CA LEU A 348 6.76 -14.96 -1.35
C LEU A 348 5.27 -15.33 -1.42
N GLN A 349 4.94 -16.50 -1.97
CA GLN A 349 3.56 -16.96 -2.05
C GLN A 349 2.91 -17.06 -0.67
N ALA A 350 3.59 -17.67 0.30
CA ALA A 350 3.12 -17.75 1.68
C ALA A 350 2.90 -16.36 2.29
N LEU A 351 3.85 -15.44 2.11
CA LEU A 351 3.79 -14.06 2.61
C LEU A 351 2.58 -13.29 2.07
N HIS A 352 2.23 -13.50 0.79
CA HIS A 352 1.13 -12.81 0.12
C HIS A 352 -0.21 -13.55 0.18
N GLY A 353 -0.32 -14.64 0.96
CA GLY A 353 -1.55 -15.43 1.07
C GLY A 353 -1.92 -16.18 -0.22
N LEU A 354 -0.95 -16.45 -1.09
CA LEU A 354 -1.13 -17.22 -2.32
C LEU A 354 -1.08 -18.72 -2.03
N ARG A 355 -1.58 -19.53 -2.97
CA ARG A 355 -1.31 -20.96 -2.94
C ARG A 355 0.19 -21.17 -3.13
N VAL A 356 0.81 -21.90 -2.19
CA VAL A 356 2.25 -22.20 -2.26
C VAL A 356 2.49 -23.34 -3.25
N THR A 357 2.90 -23.00 -4.47
CA THR A 357 3.26 -23.95 -5.54
C THR A 357 4.76 -23.96 -5.82
N GLY A 358 5.45 -22.87 -5.47
CA GLY A 358 6.83 -22.57 -5.86
C GLY A 358 7.02 -22.35 -7.38
N GLN A 359 5.91 -22.29 -8.14
CA GLN A 359 5.87 -21.83 -9.53
C GLN A 359 5.45 -20.37 -9.56
N VAL A 360 5.85 -19.64 -10.60
CA VAL A 360 5.52 -18.23 -10.78
C VAL A 360 4.43 -18.14 -11.85
N ASP A 361 3.19 -18.13 -11.38
CA ASP A 361 2.00 -17.82 -12.19
C ASP A 361 1.72 -16.31 -12.21
N LEU A 362 0.64 -15.88 -12.87
CA LEU A 362 0.26 -14.46 -12.94
C LEU A 362 0.03 -13.82 -11.56
N SER A 363 -0.58 -14.54 -10.62
CA SER A 363 -0.80 -14.02 -9.26
C SER A 363 0.54 -13.84 -8.52
N THR A 364 1.47 -14.77 -8.70
CA THR A 364 2.82 -14.71 -8.13
C THR A 364 3.64 -13.58 -8.73
N TRP A 365 3.56 -13.37 -10.06
CA TRP A 365 4.19 -12.21 -10.72
C TRP A 365 3.63 -10.89 -10.21
N CYS A 366 2.30 -10.78 -10.13
CA CYS A 366 1.63 -9.59 -9.63
C CYS A 366 2.12 -9.25 -8.22
N ALA A 367 2.09 -10.23 -7.30
CA ALA A 367 2.57 -10.06 -5.93
C ALA A 367 4.07 -9.71 -5.86
N ALA A 368 4.92 -10.38 -6.65
CA ALA A 368 6.36 -10.11 -6.68
C ALA A 368 6.68 -8.66 -7.06
N LEU A 369 5.89 -8.08 -7.97
CA LEU A 369 6.06 -6.70 -8.44
C LEU A 369 5.40 -5.65 -7.53
N GLY A 370 4.86 -6.05 -6.37
CA GLY A 370 4.18 -5.15 -5.43
C GLY A 370 2.68 -4.95 -5.72
N GLY A 371 2.12 -5.76 -6.62
CA GLY A 371 0.69 -5.80 -6.90
C GLY A 371 -0.10 -6.56 -5.83
N VAL A 372 -1.42 -6.47 -5.95
CA VAL A 372 -2.38 -7.11 -5.03
C VAL A 372 -3.21 -8.14 -5.80
N VAL A 373 -3.60 -9.22 -5.15
CA VAL A 373 -4.39 -10.29 -5.78
C VAL A 373 -5.66 -10.60 -4.99
N GLU A 374 -6.68 -11.11 -5.66
CA GLU A 374 -7.97 -11.41 -5.03
C GLU A 374 -7.87 -12.48 -3.92
N GLU A 375 -6.84 -13.34 -3.96
CA GLU A 375 -6.60 -14.39 -2.99
C GLU A 375 -6.43 -13.84 -1.56
N ASN A 376 -5.99 -12.58 -1.44
CA ASN A 376 -5.90 -11.85 -0.17
C ASN A 376 -7.28 -11.66 0.50
N PHE A 377 -8.36 -11.82 -0.27
CA PHE A 377 -9.74 -11.52 0.13
C PHE A 377 -10.64 -12.76 0.20
N ARG A 378 -10.10 -13.99 0.12
CA ARG A 378 -10.91 -15.23 0.11
C ARG A 378 -11.89 -15.35 1.29
N GLY A 379 -11.52 -14.81 2.46
CA GLY A 379 -12.39 -14.74 3.64
C GLY A 379 -13.67 -13.91 3.47
N LEU A 380 -13.79 -13.10 2.41
CA LEU A 380 -15.04 -12.42 2.04
C LEU A 380 -15.96 -13.30 1.17
N LYS A 381 -15.39 -14.22 0.39
CA LYS A 381 -16.13 -15.06 -0.57
C LYS A 381 -16.77 -16.29 0.10
N GLY A 382 -16.78 -16.37 1.44
CA GLY A 382 -17.35 -17.51 2.18
C GLY A 382 -16.63 -18.84 1.94
N GLN A 383 -15.37 -18.81 1.47
CA GLN A 383 -14.55 -20.00 1.29
C GLN A 383 -14.08 -20.50 2.67
N ALA A 384 -14.95 -21.25 3.33
CA ALA A 384 -14.70 -21.89 4.61
C ALA A 384 -13.50 -22.84 4.51
N GLY A 385 -12.52 -22.63 5.39
CA GLY A 385 -11.31 -23.48 5.46
C GLY A 385 -10.12 -22.87 6.18
N LEU A 386 -10.10 -21.55 6.45
CA LEU A 386 -8.97 -20.88 7.13
C LEU A 386 -9.38 -19.88 8.22
N GLU A 387 -10.67 -19.72 8.52
CA GLU A 387 -11.12 -18.87 9.64
C GLU A 387 -10.59 -19.39 11.00
N SER A 388 -10.24 -20.68 11.09
CA SER A 388 -9.67 -21.32 12.28
C SER A 388 -8.15 -21.18 12.44
N GLU A 389 -7.43 -20.58 11.48
CA GLU A 389 -5.96 -20.38 11.57
C GLU A 389 -5.56 -18.95 11.98
N LEU A 390 -6.52 -18.09 12.33
CA LEU A 390 -6.28 -16.69 12.73
C LEU A 390 -6.35 -16.47 14.26
N VAL A 391 -5.99 -17.49 15.04
CA VAL A 391 -5.35 -17.24 16.33
C VAL A 391 -3.90 -16.93 15.99
N VAL A 392 -3.41 -15.74 16.30
CA VAL A 392 -1.97 -15.43 16.27
C VAL A 392 -1.27 -16.53 17.05
N PRO A 393 -0.50 -17.44 16.44
CA PRO A 393 0.27 -18.41 17.19
C PRO A 393 1.24 -17.59 18.04
N GLU A 394 1.38 -17.92 19.33
CA GLU A 394 2.59 -17.49 20.06
C GLU A 394 3.79 -17.80 19.19
N ALA A 395 4.67 -16.82 19.04
CA ALA A 395 5.80 -16.76 18.13
C ALA A 395 6.54 -18.10 17.97
N GLU A 396 6.10 -18.94 17.03
CA GLU A 396 6.99 -19.91 16.41
C GLU A 396 7.74 -19.17 15.31
N SER A 397 8.99 -18.88 15.65
CA SER A 397 9.96 -18.07 14.94
C SER A 397 9.93 -18.28 13.42
N LEU A 398 9.65 -17.19 12.69
CA LEU A 398 10.22 -17.01 11.35
C LEU A 398 11.74 -17.28 11.44
N PRO A 399 12.34 -17.97 10.46
CA PRO A 399 13.77 -18.24 10.50
C PRO A 399 14.52 -16.90 10.61
N PRO A 400 15.46 -16.78 11.56
CA PRO A 400 16.17 -15.52 11.78
C PRO A 400 16.87 -15.08 10.49
N VAL A 401 16.68 -13.81 10.13
CA VAL A 401 17.53 -13.15 9.14
C VAL A 401 18.92 -13.09 9.77
N THR A 402 19.82 -13.98 9.33
CA THR A 402 21.21 -13.98 9.79
C THR A 402 21.89 -12.73 9.28
N LEU A 403 22.06 -11.74 10.16
CA LEU A 403 22.98 -10.64 9.98
C LEU A 403 24.41 -11.19 10.00
N ALA A 404 25.26 -10.73 9.09
CA ALA A 404 26.69 -11.02 9.15
C ALA A 404 27.27 -10.56 10.50
N ALA A 405 28.21 -11.33 11.03
CA ALA A 405 28.70 -11.30 12.41
C ALA A 405 29.63 -10.12 12.73
N ASP A 406 29.32 -8.95 12.18
CA ASP A 406 30.14 -7.74 12.25
C ASP A 406 29.54 -6.68 13.18
N GLY A 407 28.29 -6.86 13.65
CA GLY A 407 27.69 -6.04 14.71
C GLY A 407 27.63 -4.53 14.44
N VAL A 408 27.92 -4.09 13.22
CA VAL A 408 27.84 -2.71 12.75
C VAL A 408 26.98 -2.73 11.49
N LEU A 409 25.73 -2.28 11.63
CA LEU A 409 25.01 -1.79 10.47
C LEU A 409 25.64 -0.45 10.12
N ALA A 410 26.49 -0.45 9.10
CA ALA A 410 26.76 0.77 8.37
C ALA A 410 25.45 1.18 7.66
N SER A 411 24.66 1.99 8.35
CA SER A 411 23.83 3.00 7.71
C SER A 411 23.83 4.29 8.54
N ASP A 412 25.00 4.67 9.06
CA ASP A 412 25.39 6.08 9.02
C ASP A 412 25.87 6.38 7.60
N ALA A 413 24.92 6.39 6.66
CA ALA A 413 25.03 7.33 5.57
C ALA A 413 24.26 8.56 6.05
N PRO A 414 24.91 9.69 6.41
CA PRO A 414 24.28 10.96 6.10
C PRO A 414 23.81 10.87 4.63
N ALA A 415 22.76 11.60 4.26
CA ALA A 415 22.26 11.67 2.89
C ALA A 415 23.28 12.21 1.84
N THR A 416 24.57 12.14 2.13
CA THR A 416 25.72 12.59 1.34
C THR A 416 26.68 11.41 1.17
N GLN A 417 26.47 10.60 0.13
CA GLN A 417 27.50 9.93 -0.71
C GLN A 417 26.81 8.95 -1.66
N PHE A 418 25.98 9.48 -2.55
CA PHE A 418 25.99 9.00 -3.92
C PHE A 418 27.17 9.69 -4.60
N GLU A 419 27.99 8.94 -5.34
CA GLU A 419 29.03 9.53 -6.19
C GLU A 419 28.42 10.71 -6.98
N GLU A 420 29.14 11.83 -7.01
CA GLU A 420 28.83 12.98 -7.86
C GLU A 420 28.75 12.51 -9.31
N VAL A 421 27.54 12.22 -9.76
CA VAL A 421 27.21 12.35 -11.17
C VAL A 421 27.22 13.86 -11.43
N PRO A 422 28.01 14.37 -12.40
CA PRO A 422 28.10 15.79 -12.65
C PRO A 422 26.70 16.38 -12.81
N VAL A 423 26.40 17.37 -11.98
CA VAL A 423 25.20 18.21 -12.12
C VAL A 423 25.34 18.91 -13.47
N ASP A 424 24.58 18.45 -14.45
CA ASP A 424 24.31 19.25 -15.64
C ASP A 424 23.50 20.46 -15.12
N GLN A 425 24.18 21.61 -15.08
CA GLN A 425 23.57 22.88 -14.78
C GLN A 425 22.57 23.18 -15.89
N ASP A 426 21.28 23.01 -15.60
CA ASP A 426 20.16 23.86 -16.04
C ASP A 426 18.86 23.07 -15.96
N VAL A 427 18.23 23.10 -14.78
CA VAL A 427 16.76 22.96 -14.70
C VAL A 427 16.26 24.20 -13.99
N GLN A 428 16.02 25.24 -14.78
CA GLN A 428 15.16 26.33 -14.35
C GLN A 428 13.76 25.76 -14.10
N GLU A 429 13.18 26.13 -12.95
CA GLU A 429 11.74 26.06 -12.75
C GLU A 429 11.06 26.80 -13.90
N VAL A 430 10.25 26.07 -14.67
CA VAL A 430 9.32 26.64 -15.65
C VAL A 430 7.92 26.35 -15.10
N PRO A 431 7.01 27.35 -15.10
CA PRO A 431 5.81 27.40 -14.26
C PRO A 431 4.77 26.31 -14.51
#